data_AF-A0A9P1CI64-F1
#
_entry.id   AF-A0A9P1CI64-F1
#
_cell.length_a   1.000
_cell.length_b   1.000
_cell.length_c   1.000
_cell.angle_alpha   90.00
_cell.angle_beta   90.00
_cell.angle_gamma   90.00
#
_symmetry.space_group_name_H-M   'P 1'
#
loop_
_entity.id
_entity.type
_entity.pdbx_description
1 polymer ?
#
loop_
_entity_poly.entity_id
_entity_poly.type
_entity_poly.pdbx_seq_one_letter_code
_entity_poly.pdbx_strand_id
1 'polypeptide(L)'
;IWWSRLCNKQYLKVSGDGVYRVVFEGHILICIGLLAKTWSDDMKDRGQDGWTTSFFECAYAISVGESETAYCRIMTALAQAFEICLEVPDFLDRVGQWHSDRNLGAEAMRRQLLAHAVRAMDWAHFVGCVRPKVHYAQGHDERSVAWRTGCWKTAEKHLRDKAWFPLLQRAVFASRHLPIAAFSALWEEIFLFFLTHGEAEVVAAIQRHYMSRTDGIWDAGWRGSLVQPGSYSGTQAQERWHGSRLRATFEQTRLPVDSVVASLEELATSRCEQAVLKVDEPLYDIPAGHYSKHLEVLAKQALQLTDFLHEEDGADGTKLIMMRQDYSSEAISQYKTKASKQIFRSVRALYLDGELLKCDDLESLCQEVTRWVLVLIGPRAMQEWKCSPEAAEAAGELPASHAHCVCLGCHAFAVGGCCLHSYAGMAKVQLVGRPVAWPEPHKKGQARKMRKSLLPGAKHVRPKVSSKPVQKGHAGHEVDKEHAALRRCLERHGLIAHLGAFVENELWLTELREWSVVDLHKLLGLPAAKLRRLLHDVQTDGSAEAGVFVWICSI
;
A
#
# COMPACT_ATOMS: atom_id res chain seq x y z
N ILE A 1 7.77 15.00 3.02
CA ILE A 1 6.90 15.01 4.23
C ILE A 1 6.48 13.61 4.69
N TRP A 2 5.88 12.73 3.87
CA TRP A 2 5.44 11.40 4.38
C TRP A 2 6.60 10.58 4.97
N TRP A 3 7.78 10.69 4.35
CA TRP A 3 9.02 10.08 4.82
C TRP A 3 9.40 10.40 6.27
N SER A 4 9.37 11.69 6.65
CA SER A 4 9.86 12.10 7.98
C SER A 4 9.05 11.47 9.11
N ARG A 5 7.75 11.25 8.86
CA ARG A 5 6.80 10.64 9.80
C ARG A 5 6.90 9.12 9.94
N LEU A 6 7.59 8.41 9.04
CA LEU A 6 7.76 6.95 9.18
C LEU A 6 8.58 6.63 10.43
N CYS A 7 8.06 5.75 11.30
CA CYS A 7 8.84 5.24 12.44
C CYS A 7 9.96 4.32 11.95
N ASN A 8 9.60 3.32 11.14
CA ASN A 8 10.57 2.39 10.54
C ASN A 8 11.00 2.87 9.15
N LYS A 9 12.11 3.62 9.10
CA LYS A 9 12.74 4.09 7.86
C LYS A 9 13.70 3.06 7.22
N GLN A 10 13.84 1.87 7.82
CA GLN A 10 14.73 0.80 7.35
C GLN A 10 13.98 -0.34 6.67
N TYR A 11 12.66 -0.45 6.87
CA TYR A 11 11.83 -1.49 6.30
C TYR A 11 10.52 -0.92 5.75
N LEU A 12 10.59 -0.49 4.49
CA LEU A 12 9.51 0.15 3.76
C LEU A 12 8.59 -0.87 3.13
N LYS A 13 7.31 -0.49 3.05
CA LYS A 13 6.25 -1.28 2.45
C LYS A 13 5.64 -0.43 1.37
N VAL A 14 5.91 -0.76 0.12
CA VAL A 14 5.53 0.03 -1.04
C VAL A 14 4.38 -0.67 -1.77
N SER A 15 3.39 0.08 -2.21
CA SER A 15 2.30 -0.40 -3.06
C SER A 15 2.32 0.33 -4.40
N GLY A 16 2.11 -0.39 -5.50
CA GLY A 16 2.09 0.17 -6.84
C GLY A 16 1.08 -0.53 -7.75
N ASP A 17 0.23 0.26 -8.42
CA ASP A 17 -0.91 -0.23 -9.21
C ASP A 17 -1.35 0.78 -10.30
N GLY A 18 -2.01 0.28 -11.35
CA GLY A 18 -2.41 1.02 -12.54
C GLY A 18 -3.89 1.46 -12.55
N VAL A 19 -4.11 2.76 -12.61
CA VAL A 19 -5.44 3.39 -12.55
C VAL A 19 -5.98 3.65 -13.95
N TYR A 20 -6.74 2.68 -14.45
CA TYR A 20 -7.39 2.74 -15.77
C TYR A 20 -8.53 3.77 -15.85
N ARG A 21 -8.75 4.26 -17.09
CA ARG A 21 -9.84 5.19 -17.50
C ARG A 21 -9.76 6.60 -16.91
N VAL A 22 -8.65 6.98 -16.29
CA VAL A 22 -8.39 8.36 -15.87
C VAL A 22 -7.92 9.19 -17.07
N VAL A 23 -6.84 8.76 -17.72
CA VAL A 23 -6.28 9.35 -18.94
C VAL A 23 -7.06 8.88 -20.18
N PHE A 24 -6.95 9.60 -21.29
CA PHE A 24 -7.44 9.18 -22.62
C PHE A 24 -7.00 7.76 -23.00
N GLU A 25 -7.72 7.18 -23.98
CA GLU A 25 -7.49 5.81 -24.43
C GLU A 25 -6.04 5.59 -24.90
N GLY A 26 -5.50 4.40 -24.60
CA GLY A 26 -4.09 4.07 -24.79
C GLY A 26 -3.17 4.46 -23.63
N HIS A 27 -3.66 5.17 -22.61
CA HIS A 27 -2.85 5.55 -21.43
C HIS A 27 -3.44 5.07 -20.09
N ILE A 28 -2.56 4.90 -19.12
CA ILE A 28 -2.84 4.57 -17.73
C ILE A 28 -2.13 5.56 -16.80
N LEU A 29 -2.65 5.71 -15.58
CA LEU A 29 -1.99 6.43 -14.49
C LEU A 29 -1.48 5.42 -13.47
N ILE A 30 -0.17 5.21 -13.38
CA ILE A 30 0.46 4.39 -12.34
C ILE A 30 0.64 5.26 -11.10
N CYS A 31 0.24 4.75 -9.93
CA CYS A 31 0.47 5.40 -8.65
C CYS A 31 1.30 4.49 -7.74
N ILE A 32 2.32 5.06 -7.09
CA ILE A 32 3.18 4.39 -6.12
C ILE A 32 3.18 5.16 -4.80
N GLY A 33 3.11 4.44 -3.69
CA GLY A 33 3.08 5.01 -2.36
C GLY A 33 3.46 4.04 -1.25
N LEU A 34 3.66 4.60 -0.05
CA LEU A 34 4.01 3.90 1.18
C LEU A 34 2.77 3.36 1.89
N LEU A 35 2.93 2.23 2.59
CA LEU A 35 1.90 1.58 3.41
C LEU A 35 2.25 1.66 4.89
N ALA A 36 1.50 2.45 5.66
CA ALA A 36 1.67 2.55 7.10
C ALA A 36 0.40 2.11 7.86
N LYS A 37 0.58 1.76 9.12
CA LYS A 37 -0.50 1.43 10.06
C LYS A 37 -0.99 2.72 10.70
N THR A 38 -2.30 2.90 10.67
CA THR A 38 -3.00 4.05 11.26
C THR A 38 -4.14 3.55 12.13
N TRP A 39 -4.22 4.04 13.36
CA TRP A 39 -5.36 3.83 14.24
C TRP A 39 -6.59 4.59 13.70
N SER A 40 -7.78 4.02 13.89
CA SER A 40 -9.04 4.68 13.55
C SER A 40 -10.09 4.42 14.64
N ASP A 41 -10.56 5.50 15.25
CA ASP A 41 -11.71 5.54 16.17
C ASP A 41 -13.06 5.74 15.43
N ASP A 42 -13.06 5.75 14.09
CA ASP A 42 -14.27 6.05 13.32
C ASP A 42 -15.03 4.78 12.92
N MET A 43 -15.85 4.30 13.87
CA MET A 43 -16.77 3.19 13.65
C MET A 43 -17.73 3.42 12.47
N LYS A 44 -18.04 4.67 12.07
CA LYS A 44 -19.01 4.94 10.99
C LYS A 44 -18.45 4.58 9.61
N ASP A 45 -17.14 4.76 9.44
CA ASP A 45 -16.46 4.62 8.14
C ASP A 45 -15.84 3.23 7.94
N ARG A 46 -15.78 2.41 9.00
CA ARG A 46 -15.05 1.13 9.05
C ARG A 46 -15.70 0.01 9.87
N GLY A 47 -16.75 0.28 10.66
CA GLY A 47 -17.54 -0.71 11.39
C GLY A 47 -16.93 -1.27 12.69
N GLN A 48 -15.62 -1.09 12.93
CA GLN A 48 -14.92 -1.50 14.16
C GLN A 48 -13.76 -0.54 14.45
N ASP A 49 -13.47 -0.31 15.74
CA ASP A 49 -12.23 0.37 16.17
C ASP A 49 -11.02 -0.50 15.87
N GLY A 50 -9.93 0.08 15.36
CA GLY A 50 -8.71 -0.71 15.19
C GLY A 50 -7.58 -0.10 14.36
N TRP A 51 -6.50 -0.86 14.29
CA TRP A 51 -5.38 -0.60 13.39
C TRP A 51 -5.74 -1.01 11.96
N THR A 52 -5.48 -0.10 11.03
CA THR A 52 -5.73 -0.33 9.61
C THR A 52 -4.52 0.06 8.78
N THR A 53 -4.32 -0.59 7.65
CA THR A 53 -3.30 -0.20 6.67
C THR A 53 -3.85 0.96 5.85
N SER A 54 -3.05 2.02 5.70
CA SER A 54 -3.35 3.22 4.92
C SER A 54 -2.26 3.44 3.88
N PHE A 55 -2.67 3.94 2.71
CA PHE A 55 -1.78 4.27 1.59
C PHE A 55 -1.43 5.77 1.60
N PHE A 56 -0.16 6.06 1.37
CA PHE A 56 0.41 7.41 1.31
C PHE A 56 1.15 7.55 -0.01
N GLU A 57 0.51 8.22 -0.96
CA GLU A 57 1.05 8.50 -2.29
C GLU A 57 2.44 9.17 -2.25
N CYS A 58 3.33 8.77 -3.16
CA CYS A 58 4.68 9.34 -3.28
C CYS A 58 5.00 9.75 -4.73
N ALA A 59 4.58 8.94 -5.70
CA ALA A 59 4.81 9.22 -7.12
C ALA A 59 3.62 8.83 -8.01
N TYR A 60 3.53 9.57 -9.11
CA TYR A 60 2.63 9.32 -10.23
C TYR A 60 3.42 9.24 -11.52
N ALA A 61 3.03 8.34 -12.42
CA ALA A 61 3.49 8.36 -13.81
C ALA A 61 2.34 8.03 -14.76
N ILE A 62 2.30 8.73 -15.90
CA ILE A 62 1.44 8.37 -17.02
C ILE A 62 2.24 7.48 -17.97
N SER A 63 1.65 6.35 -18.36
CA SER A 63 2.29 5.34 -19.24
C SER A 63 1.30 4.86 -20.29
N VAL A 64 1.79 4.31 -21.40
CA VAL A 64 0.96 3.61 -22.41
C VAL A 64 0.54 2.20 -21.97
N GLY A 65 1.11 1.67 -20.89
CA GLY A 65 0.77 0.36 -20.35
C GLY A 65 1.56 -0.03 -19.11
N GLU A 66 1.12 -1.10 -18.45
CA GLU A 66 1.74 -1.67 -17.25
C GLU A 66 2.85 -2.65 -17.65
N SER A 67 4.01 -2.12 -18.07
CA SER A 67 5.18 -2.90 -18.47
C SER A 67 6.29 -2.86 -17.42
N GLU A 68 7.22 -3.83 -17.48
CA GLU A 68 8.46 -3.83 -16.69
C GLU A 68 9.19 -2.48 -16.83
N THR A 69 9.41 -2.02 -18.07
CA THR A 69 10.05 -0.74 -18.35
C THR A 69 9.33 0.45 -17.70
N ALA A 70 8.00 0.46 -17.67
CA ALA A 70 7.24 1.52 -17.01
C ALA A 70 7.44 1.50 -15.49
N TYR A 71 7.33 0.33 -14.86
CA TYR A 71 7.53 0.17 -13.41
C TYR A 71 8.97 0.42 -12.98
N CYS A 72 9.96 -0.04 -13.73
CA CYS A 72 11.37 0.21 -13.44
C CYS A 72 11.69 1.70 -13.51
N ARG A 73 11.21 2.41 -14.54
CA ARG A 73 11.39 3.87 -14.65
C ARG A 73 10.79 4.60 -13.44
N ILE A 74 9.54 4.34 -13.06
CA ILE A 74 8.91 5.01 -11.90
C ILE A 74 9.63 4.71 -10.59
N MET A 75 10.10 3.49 -10.37
CA MET A 75 10.86 3.15 -9.16
C MET A 75 12.28 3.75 -9.14
N THR A 76 13.00 3.75 -10.25
CA THR A 76 14.34 4.38 -10.34
C THR A 76 14.26 5.89 -10.13
N ALA A 77 13.30 6.58 -10.76
CA ALA A 77 13.14 8.02 -10.58
C ALA A 77 12.60 8.37 -9.17
N LEU A 78 11.76 7.53 -8.56
CA LEU A 78 11.36 7.68 -7.17
C LEU A 78 12.58 7.55 -6.24
N ALA A 79 13.48 6.60 -6.48
CA ALA A 79 14.72 6.45 -5.73
C ALA A 79 15.64 7.68 -5.88
N GLN A 80 15.85 8.17 -7.10
CA GLN A 80 16.60 9.41 -7.35
C GLN A 80 15.98 10.63 -6.66
N ALA A 81 14.65 10.72 -6.63
CA ALA A 81 13.97 11.80 -5.95
C ALA A 81 14.07 11.67 -4.41
N PHE A 82 14.13 10.45 -3.86
CA PHE A 82 14.46 10.21 -2.45
C PHE A 82 15.92 10.56 -2.11
N GLU A 83 16.87 10.24 -3.00
CA GLU A 83 18.28 10.65 -2.87
C GLU A 83 18.41 12.17 -2.85
N ILE A 84 17.87 12.86 -3.86
CA ILE A 84 18.02 14.31 -4.05
C ILE A 84 17.23 15.13 -3.01
N CYS A 85 16.00 14.73 -2.68
CA CYS A 85 15.10 15.54 -1.85
C CYS A 85 15.06 15.15 -0.37
N LEU A 86 15.53 13.95 0.00
CA LEU A 86 15.47 13.42 1.36
C LEU A 86 16.80 12.87 1.89
N GLU A 87 17.88 12.90 1.08
CA GLU A 87 19.20 12.34 1.42
C GLU A 87 19.14 10.82 1.70
N VAL A 88 18.32 10.09 0.94
CA VAL A 88 18.12 8.63 1.06
C VAL A 88 18.57 7.91 -0.23
N PRO A 89 19.89 7.71 -0.44
CA PRO A 89 20.41 7.06 -1.66
C PRO A 89 20.04 5.57 -1.75
N ASP A 90 19.77 4.93 -0.61
CA ASP A 90 19.49 3.51 -0.44
C ASP A 90 17.97 3.21 -0.34
N PHE A 91 17.12 4.06 -0.94
CA PHE A 91 15.66 3.90 -0.88
C PHE A 91 15.18 2.51 -1.35
N LEU A 92 15.74 1.99 -2.45
CA LEU A 92 15.35 0.69 -3.00
C LEU A 92 15.71 -0.47 -2.06
N ASP A 93 16.90 -0.43 -1.44
CA ASP A 93 17.38 -1.45 -0.50
C ASP A 93 16.58 -1.52 0.80
N ARG A 94 15.89 -0.43 1.13
CA ARG A 94 14.96 -0.36 2.28
C ARG A 94 13.57 -0.90 1.97
N VAL A 95 13.23 -1.24 0.71
CA VAL A 95 11.89 -1.76 0.37
C VAL A 95 11.76 -3.22 0.78
N GLY A 96 11.45 -3.46 2.06
CA GLY A 96 11.22 -4.79 2.59
C GLY A 96 10.02 -5.54 1.99
N GLN A 97 9.01 -4.81 1.47
CA GLN A 97 7.80 -5.39 0.90
C GLN A 97 7.30 -4.64 -0.34
N TRP A 98 6.96 -5.37 -1.39
CA TRP A 98 6.28 -4.86 -2.58
C TRP A 98 4.85 -5.43 -2.67
N HIS A 99 3.86 -4.53 -2.68
CA HIS A 99 2.44 -4.83 -2.78
C HIS A 99 1.93 -4.44 -4.17
N SER A 100 1.35 -5.40 -4.89
CA SER A 100 0.67 -5.15 -6.17
C SER A 100 -0.33 -6.26 -6.46
N ASP A 101 -1.15 -6.08 -7.50
CA ASP A 101 -1.92 -7.17 -8.09
C ASP A 101 -0.99 -8.18 -8.80
N ARG A 102 -1.57 -9.07 -9.63
CA ARG A 102 -0.82 -10.01 -10.48
C ARG A 102 -0.36 -9.40 -11.82
N ASN A 103 -0.06 -8.11 -11.88
CA ASN A 103 0.60 -7.51 -13.04
C ASN A 103 2.01 -8.12 -13.26
N LEU A 104 2.31 -8.45 -14.52
CA LEU A 104 3.58 -9.07 -14.91
C LEU A 104 4.74 -8.05 -14.93
N GLY A 105 4.48 -6.82 -15.36
CA GLY A 105 5.47 -5.73 -15.36
C GLY A 105 5.88 -5.32 -13.95
N ALA A 106 4.93 -5.24 -13.02
CA ALA A 106 5.21 -4.96 -11.61
C ALA A 106 6.08 -6.06 -10.97
N GLU A 107 5.82 -7.33 -11.26
CA GLU A 107 6.65 -8.44 -10.77
C GLU A 107 8.04 -8.48 -11.41
N ALA A 108 8.14 -8.19 -12.70
CA ALA A 108 9.42 -8.15 -13.40
C ALA A 108 10.31 -7.03 -12.82
N MET A 109 9.74 -5.83 -12.62
CA MET A 109 10.41 -4.74 -11.90
C MET A 109 10.83 -5.17 -10.49
N ARG A 110 9.94 -5.81 -9.72
CA ARG A 110 10.29 -6.27 -8.37
C ARG A 110 11.47 -7.24 -8.41
N ARG A 111 11.53 -8.16 -9.36
CA ARG A 111 12.68 -9.07 -9.52
C ARG A 111 13.97 -8.35 -9.92
N GLN A 112 13.87 -7.28 -10.72
CA GLN A 112 15.04 -6.54 -11.21
C GLN A 112 15.60 -5.56 -10.18
N LEU A 113 14.74 -4.73 -9.57
CA LEU A 113 15.15 -3.62 -8.70
C LEU A 113 14.99 -3.92 -7.20
N LEU A 114 14.08 -4.83 -6.85
CA LEU A 114 13.66 -5.11 -5.47
C LEU A 114 13.80 -6.61 -5.14
N ALA A 115 14.90 -7.23 -5.57
CA ALA A 115 15.07 -8.69 -5.52
C ALA A 115 14.97 -9.25 -4.08
N HIS A 116 15.43 -8.48 -3.09
CA HIS A 116 15.32 -8.77 -1.66
C HIS A 116 13.90 -8.55 -1.09
N ALA A 117 13.07 -7.73 -1.75
CA ALA A 117 11.76 -7.35 -1.26
C ALA A 117 10.78 -8.51 -1.36
N VAL A 118 10.09 -8.77 -0.25
CA VAL A 118 9.06 -9.81 -0.23
C VAL A 118 7.87 -9.36 -1.06
N ARG A 119 7.45 -10.20 -2.02
CA ARG A 119 6.19 -9.97 -2.74
C ARG A 119 5.02 -10.22 -1.79
N ALA A 120 4.25 -9.17 -1.53
CA ALA A 120 2.94 -9.27 -0.91
C ALA A 120 1.87 -9.31 -2.00
N MET A 121 1.32 -10.50 -2.30
CA MET A 121 0.22 -10.58 -3.26
C MET A 121 -1.08 -10.02 -2.66
N ASP A 122 -1.83 -9.30 -3.49
CA ASP A 122 -3.14 -8.74 -3.17
C ASP A 122 -4.11 -9.78 -2.60
N TRP A 123 -4.53 -9.55 -1.35
CA TRP A 123 -5.52 -10.40 -0.68
C TRP A 123 -6.94 -10.27 -1.22
N ALA A 124 -7.42 -9.06 -1.55
CA ALA A 124 -8.78 -8.87 -2.09
C ALA A 124 -8.95 -9.51 -3.47
N HIS A 125 -7.93 -9.44 -4.32
CA HIS A 125 -7.91 -10.19 -5.58
C HIS A 125 -7.89 -11.69 -5.28
N PHE A 126 -6.98 -12.19 -4.42
CA PHE A 126 -6.95 -13.61 -4.04
C PHE A 126 -8.31 -14.15 -3.59
N VAL A 127 -9.03 -13.45 -2.70
CA VAL A 127 -10.35 -13.89 -2.21
C VAL A 127 -11.54 -13.53 -3.11
N GLY A 128 -11.32 -12.76 -4.19
CA GLY A 128 -12.40 -12.31 -5.08
C GLY A 128 -13.31 -11.22 -4.49
N CYS A 129 -12.82 -10.43 -3.53
CA CYS A 129 -13.52 -9.26 -2.98
C CYS A 129 -13.47 -8.02 -3.88
N VAL A 130 -12.77 -8.09 -5.02
CA VAL A 130 -12.78 -7.05 -6.05
C VAL A 130 -13.91 -7.28 -7.06
N ARG A 131 -14.41 -6.21 -7.69
CA ARG A 131 -15.43 -6.34 -8.76
C ARG A 131 -14.80 -6.99 -10.01
N PRO A 132 -15.34 -8.11 -10.53
CA PRO A 132 -14.89 -8.65 -11.81
C PRO A 132 -15.18 -7.63 -12.93
N LYS A 133 -14.17 -7.24 -13.73
CA LYS A 133 -14.44 -6.50 -14.98
C LYS A 133 -14.86 -7.51 -16.05
N VAL A 134 -15.91 -7.18 -16.80
CA VAL A 134 -16.73 -8.13 -17.59
C VAL A 134 -16.05 -8.64 -18.89
N HIS A 135 -14.82 -8.20 -19.21
CA HIS A 135 -14.23 -8.37 -20.55
C HIS A 135 -12.85 -9.08 -20.61
N TYR A 136 -12.42 -9.78 -19.55
CA TYR A 136 -11.06 -10.33 -19.46
C TYR A 136 -10.80 -11.66 -20.21
N ALA A 137 -11.70 -12.10 -21.09
CA ALA A 137 -11.62 -13.44 -21.72
C ALA A 137 -10.61 -13.56 -22.88
N GLN A 138 -9.92 -12.47 -23.28
CA GLN A 138 -8.98 -12.48 -24.39
C GLN A 138 -7.56 -12.13 -23.91
N GLY A 139 -6.62 -13.07 -24.10
CA GLY A 139 -5.17 -12.85 -23.95
C GLY A 139 -4.57 -13.02 -22.54
N HIS A 140 -5.38 -13.26 -21.49
CA HIS A 140 -4.86 -13.55 -20.15
C HIS A 140 -4.68 -15.06 -19.91
N ASP A 141 -3.63 -15.43 -19.18
CA ASP A 141 -3.42 -16.82 -18.75
C ASP A 141 -4.49 -17.28 -17.74
N GLU A 142 -4.79 -18.58 -17.71
CA GLU A 142 -5.83 -19.15 -16.83
C GLU A 142 -5.59 -18.85 -15.33
N ARG A 143 -4.33 -18.75 -14.91
CA ARG A 143 -3.94 -18.48 -13.53
C ARG A 143 -4.26 -17.05 -13.12
N SER A 144 -4.10 -16.10 -14.04
CA SER A 144 -4.48 -14.69 -13.87
C SER A 144 -6.00 -14.51 -13.89
N VAL A 145 -6.73 -15.26 -14.74
CA VAL A 145 -8.20 -15.28 -14.73
C VAL A 145 -8.71 -15.83 -13.39
N ALA A 146 -8.25 -17.01 -12.97
CA ALA A 146 -8.62 -17.60 -11.68
C ALA A 146 -8.26 -16.67 -10.50
N TRP A 147 -7.11 -16.00 -10.55
CA TRP A 147 -6.72 -15.03 -9.52
C TRP A 147 -7.70 -13.86 -9.41
N ARG A 148 -8.09 -13.25 -10.54
CA ARG A 148 -9.06 -12.14 -10.59
C ARG A 148 -10.50 -12.57 -10.26
N THR A 149 -10.83 -13.84 -10.48
CA THR A 149 -12.10 -14.45 -10.08
C THR A 149 -12.17 -14.72 -8.56
N GLY A 150 -11.04 -15.03 -7.94
CA GLY A 150 -10.90 -15.32 -6.52
C GLY A 150 -11.02 -16.80 -6.17
N CYS A 151 -10.26 -17.24 -5.16
CA CYS A 151 -10.18 -18.62 -4.69
C CYS A 151 -11.54 -19.15 -4.19
N TRP A 152 -12.36 -18.28 -3.59
CA TRP A 152 -13.72 -18.63 -3.15
C TRP A 152 -14.60 -19.07 -4.31
N LYS A 153 -14.68 -18.30 -5.40
CA LYS A 153 -15.47 -18.68 -6.58
C LYS A 153 -14.90 -19.91 -7.29
N THR A 154 -13.58 -20.07 -7.30
CA THR A 154 -12.95 -21.29 -7.83
C THR A 154 -13.32 -22.52 -7.01
N ALA A 155 -13.31 -22.42 -5.68
CA ALA A 155 -13.75 -23.49 -4.80
C ALA A 155 -15.27 -23.75 -4.90
N GLU A 156 -16.11 -22.72 -4.86
CA GLU A 156 -17.57 -22.83 -5.08
C GLU A 156 -17.90 -23.50 -6.41
N LYS A 157 -17.11 -23.27 -7.46
CA LYS A 157 -17.29 -23.92 -8.76
C LYS A 157 -16.91 -25.40 -8.75
N HIS A 158 -15.76 -25.74 -8.15
CA HIS A 158 -15.14 -27.07 -8.29
C HIS A 158 -15.34 -28.03 -7.11
N LEU A 159 -15.89 -27.57 -5.98
CA LEU A 159 -16.39 -28.46 -4.93
C LEU A 159 -17.64 -29.20 -5.43
N ARG A 160 -17.70 -30.51 -5.25
CA ARG A 160 -18.88 -31.34 -5.50
C ARG A 160 -19.89 -31.15 -4.37
N ASP A 161 -19.46 -31.30 -3.12
CA ASP A 161 -20.23 -30.99 -1.93
C ASP A 161 -19.85 -29.61 -1.37
N LYS A 162 -20.85 -28.71 -1.29
CA LYS A 162 -20.67 -27.35 -0.80
C LYS A 162 -20.54 -27.30 0.74
N ALA A 163 -20.89 -28.36 1.45
CA ALA A 163 -20.72 -28.46 2.91
C ALA A 163 -19.24 -28.32 3.34
N TRP A 164 -18.28 -28.66 2.47
CA TRP A 164 -16.86 -28.50 2.73
C TRP A 164 -16.31 -27.09 2.51
N PHE A 165 -17.08 -26.19 1.89
CA PHE A 165 -16.59 -24.84 1.59
C PHE A 165 -16.13 -24.04 2.84
N PRO A 166 -16.86 -24.06 3.98
CA PRO A 166 -16.38 -23.42 5.22
C PRO A 166 -15.12 -24.05 5.79
N LEU A 167 -14.85 -25.34 5.55
CA LEU A 167 -13.61 -26.00 5.95
C LEU A 167 -12.43 -25.41 5.17
N LEU A 168 -12.54 -25.37 3.84
CA LEU A 168 -11.51 -24.81 2.96
C LEU A 168 -11.26 -23.32 3.22
N GLN A 169 -12.32 -22.52 3.44
CA GLN A 169 -12.18 -21.11 3.81
C GLN A 169 -11.38 -20.94 5.09
N ARG A 170 -11.73 -21.67 6.16
CA ARG A 170 -11.03 -21.60 7.45
C ARG A 170 -9.58 -22.06 7.33
N ALA A 171 -9.31 -23.12 6.58
CA ALA A 171 -7.96 -23.61 6.31
C ALA A 171 -7.09 -22.56 5.60
N VAL A 172 -7.61 -21.87 4.58
CA VAL A 172 -6.92 -20.77 3.90
C VAL A 172 -6.62 -19.59 4.85
N PHE A 173 -7.53 -19.25 5.77
CA PHE A 173 -7.28 -18.18 6.76
C PHE A 173 -6.27 -18.59 7.84
N ALA A 174 -6.40 -19.79 8.41
CA ALA A 174 -5.54 -20.29 9.49
C ALA A 174 -4.12 -20.59 9.01
N SER A 175 -3.99 -21.27 7.85
CA SER A 175 -2.69 -21.59 7.24
C SER A 175 -1.89 -20.35 6.83
N ARG A 176 -2.58 -19.22 6.59
CA ARG A 176 -1.98 -18.03 6.02
C ARG A 176 -0.68 -17.63 6.73
N HIS A 177 -0.67 -17.40 8.03
CA HIS A 177 0.54 -16.92 8.73
C HIS A 177 1.43 -18.03 9.28
N LEU A 178 1.23 -19.28 8.86
CA LEU A 178 2.08 -20.38 9.30
C LEU A 178 3.46 -20.34 8.59
N PRO A 179 4.55 -20.71 9.30
CA PRO A 179 5.84 -20.98 8.69
C PRO A 179 5.74 -21.96 7.52
N ILE A 180 6.66 -21.91 6.55
CA ILE A 180 6.53 -22.69 5.30
C ILE A 180 6.42 -24.21 5.52
N ALA A 181 7.12 -24.77 6.51
CA ALA A 181 7.00 -26.18 6.86
C ALA A 181 5.59 -26.53 7.37
N ALA A 182 5.10 -25.77 8.35
CA ALA A 182 3.75 -25.87 8.92
C ALA A 182 2.65 -25.69 7.86
N PHE A 183 2.80 -24.70 6.99
CA PHE A 183 1.93 -24.46 5.84
C PHE A 183 1.91 -25.66 4.90
N SER A 184 3.08 -26.15 4.48
CA SER A 184 3.19 -27.25 3.53
C SER A 184 2.60 -28.55 4.08
N ALA A 185 2.89 -28.84 5.35
CA ALA A 185 2.40 -30.03 6.02
C ALA A 185 0.87 -30.01 6.13
N LEU A 186 0.30 -28.90 6.64
CA LEU A 186 -1.15 -28.71 6.71
C LEU A 186 -1.84 -28.82 5.33
N TRP A 187 -1.23 -28.28 4.26
CA TRP A 187 -1.82 -28.34 2.93
C TRP A 187 -1.73 -29.70 2.23
N GLU A 188 -0.69 -30.51 2.48
CA GLU A 188 -0.64 -31.90 1.99
C GLU A 188 -1.83 -32.71 2.55
N GLU A 189 -2.08 -32.57 3.85
CA GLU A 189 -3.16 -33.25 4.57
C GLU A 189 -4.55 -32.76 4.14
N ILE A 190 -4.74 -31.44 3.96
CA ILE A 190 -5.96 -30.88 3.37
C ILE A 190 -6.23 -31.48 1.98
N PHE A 191 -5.23 -31.52 1.11
CA PHE A 191 -5.40 -32.09 -0.23
C PHE A 191 -5.71 -33.59 -0.18
N LEU A 192 -5.06 -34.35 0.71
CA LEU A 192 -5.34 -35.77 0.90
C LEU A 192 -6.80 -36.02 1.32
N PHE A 193 -7.33 -35.25 2.29
CA PHE A 193 -8.72 -35.35 2.73
C PHE A 193 -9.72 -35.03 1.61
N PHE A 194 -9.51 -33.95 0.86
CA PHE A 194 -10.41 -33.64 -0.26
C PHE A 194 -10.33 -34.75 -1.33
N LEU A 195 -9.15 -35.31 -1.61
CA LEU A 195 -9.03 -36.46 -2.52
C LEU A 195 -9.77 -37.72 -2.01
N THR A 196 -9.68 -38.06 -0.72
CA THR A 196 -10.38 -39.24 -0.16
C THR A 196 -11.90 -39.07 -0.14
N HIS A 197 -12.41 -37.84 -0.05
CA HIS A 197 -13.84 -37.53 -0.14
C HIS A 197 -14.34 -37.32 -1.58
N GLY A 198 -13.50 -37.56 -2.60
CA GLY A 198 -13.88 -37.49 -4.01
C GLY A 198 -13.92 -36.06 -4.59
N GLU A 199 -13.29 -35.11 -3.91
CA GLU A 199 -13.23 -33.68 -4.26
C GLU A 199 -12.00 -33.32 -5.11
N ALA A 200 -11.65 -34.21 -6.05
CA ALA A 200 -10.42 -34.09 -6.85
C ALA A 200 -10.38 -32.84 -7.74
N GLU A 201 -11.54 -32.32 -8.18
CA GLU A 201 -11.61 -31.11 -9.01
C GLU A 201 -11.16 -29.85 -8.27
N VAL A 202 -11.63 -29.64 -7.03
CA VAL A 202 -11.18 -28.47 -6.24
C VAL A 202 -9.71 -28.58 -5.88
N VAL A 203 -9.21 -29.78 -5.57
CA VAL A 203 -7.77 -30.00 -5.29
C VAL A 203 -6.94 -29.61 -6.52
N ALA A 204 -7.28 -30.12 -7.70
CA ALA A 204 -6.60 -29.80 -8.94
C ALA A 204 -6.66 -28.29 -9.27
N ALA A 205 -7.82 -27.65 -9.07
CA ALA A 205 -7.99 -26.21 -9.30
C ALA A 205 -7.18 -25.36 -8.31
N ILE A 206 -7.19 -25.70 -7.01
CA ILE A 206 -6.45 -24.96 -5.98
C ILE A 206 -4.94 -25.10 -6.19
N GLN A 207 -4.45 -26.33 -6.40
CA GLN A 207 -3.04 -26.59 -6.67
C GLN A 207 -2.54 -25.85 -7.92
N ARG A 208 -3.29 -25.93 -9.04
CA ARG A 208 -2.93 -25.27 -10.30
C ARG A 208 -2.87 -23.75 -10.20
N HIS A 209 -3.87 -23.14 -9.56
CA HIS A 209 -4.06 -21.69 -9.65
C HIS A 209 -3.41 -20.91 -8.49
N TYR A 210 -3.46 -21.45 -7.27
CA TYR A 210 -3.12 -20.71 -6.05
C TYR A 210 -1.90 -21.23 -5.29
N MET A 211 -1.43 -22.45 -5.57
CA MET A 211 -0.24 -23.05 -4.94
C MET A 211 0.96 -23.14 -5.90
N SER A 212 2.10 -23.52 -5.36
CA SER A 212 3.33 -23.92 -6.04
C SER A 212 3.99 -25.03 -5.22
N ARG A 213 4.67 -25.99 -5.86
CA ARG A 213 5.43 -27.04 -5.18
C ARG A 213 6.87 -27.02 -5.65
N THR A 214 7.81 -26.97 -4.72
CA THR A 214 9.26 -26.95 -4.96
C THR A 214 9.89 -27.95 -4.00
N ASP A 215 10.70 -28.90 -4.49
CA ASP A 215 11.37 -29.92 -3.68
C ASP A 215 10.43 -30.67 -2.70
N GLY A 216 9.19 -30.93 -3.16
CA GLY A 216 8.14 -31.60 -2.38
C GLY A 216 7.37 -30.68 -1.42
N ILE A 217 7.87 -29.47 -1.13
CA ILE A 217 7.27 -28.49 -0.23
C ILE A 217 6.22 -27.64 -0.98
N TRP A 218 5.02 -27.49 -0.41
CA TRP A 218 4.03 -26.54 -0.88
C TRP A 218 4.34 -25.12 -0.39
N ASP A 219 4.19 -24.16 -1.28
CA ASP A 219 4.15 -22.75 -0.97
C ASP A 219 3.00 -22.08 -1.75
N ALA A 220 2.62 -20.88 -1.33
CA ALA A 220 1.74 -20.02 -2.07
C ALA A 220 2.08 -18.55 -1.80
N GLY A 221 2.19 -17.71 -2.84
CA GLY A 221 2.48 -16.29 -2.64
C GLY A 221 1.35 -15.46 -2.00
N TRP A 222 0.21 -16.05 -1.63
CA TRP A 222 -0.77 -15.43 -0.71
C TRP A 222 -0.46 -15.69 0.77
N ARG A 223 0.55 -16.52 1.07
CA ARG A 223 1.01 -16.85 2.42
C ARG A 223 1.49 -15.61 3.17
N GLY A 224 1.16 -15.65 4.46
CA GLY A 224 1.26 -14.66 5.52
C GLY A 224 2.62 -14.54 6.21
N SER A 225 3.50 -15.54 6.14
CA SER A 225 4.67 -15.61 7.04
C SER A 225 5.96 -14.96 6.50
N LEU A 226 5.92 -14.18 5.41
CA LEU A 226 7.11 -13.44 4.91
C LEU A 226 6.93 -11.91 4.93
N VAL A 227 5.68 -11.44 4.95
CA VAL A 227 5.25 -10.04 4.99
C VAL A 227 4.55 -9.79 6.33
N GLN A 228 4.70 -8.61 6.93
CA GLN A 228 4.12 -8.29 8.25
C GLN A 228 2.58 -8.47 8.26
N PRO A 229 1.99 -9.13 9.29
CA PRO A 229 0.55 -9.32 9.43
C PRO A 229 -0.33 -8.09 9.18
N GLY A 230 -1.38 -8.29 8.38
CA GLY A 230 -2.30 -7.25 7.92
C GLY A 230 -1.71 -6.13 7.06
N SER A 231 -0.44 -6.20 6.64
CA SER A 231 0.04 -5.35 5.53
C SER A 231 -0.51 -5.81 4.18
N TYR A 232 -0.84 -7.10 4.04
CA TYR A 232 -1.39 -7.76 2.84
C TYR A 232 -2.68 -7.17 2.23
N SER A 233 -3.37 -6.31 2.96
CA SER A 233 -4.47 -5.49 2.45
C SER A 233 -3.96 -4.15 1.89
N GLY A 234 -2.65 -4.01 1.65
CA GLY A 234 -2.00 -2.79 1.18
C GLY A 234 -2.57 -2.28 -0.14
N THR A 235 -2.79 -3.18 -1.09
CA THR A 235 -3.49 -2.88 -2.34
C THR A 235 -4.95 -2.48 -2.10
N GLN A 236 -5.63 -2.97 -1.07
CA GLN A 236 -6.98 -2.51 -0.69
C GLN A 236 -6.95 -1.09 -0.12
N ALA A 237 -5.90 -0.75 0.64
CA ALA A 237 -5.68 0.61 1.13
C ALA A 237 -5.41 1.57 -0.05
N GLN A 238 -4.61 1.12 -1.02
CA GLN A 238 -4.39 1.83 -2.28
C GLN A 238 -5.68 1.97 -3.09
N GLU A 239 -6.47 0.92 -3.30
CA GLU A 239 -7.73 0.97 -4.07
C GLU A 239 -8.82 1.80 -3.37
N ARG A 240 -8.90 1.77 -2.02
CA ARG A 240 -9.74 2.70 -1.25
C ARG A 240 -9.29 4.13 -1.46
N TRP A 241 -7.98 4.40 -1.48
CA TRP A 241 -7.43 5.73 -1.75
C TRP A 241 -7.67 6.14 -3.22
N HIS A 242 -7.54 5.23 -4.19
CA HIS A 242 -7.89 5.46 -5.59
C HIS A 242 -9.35 5.88 -5.73
N GLY A 243 -10.28 5.17 -5.09
CA GLY A 243 -11.71 5.47 -5.16
C GLY A 243 -12.10 6.77 -4.44
N SER A 244 -11.57 6.99 -3.23
CA SER A 244 -11.99 8.08 -2.32
C SER A 244 -11.23 9.39 -2.47
N ARG A 245 -10.03 9.36 -3.06
CA ARG A 245 -9.15 10.53 -3.27
C ARG A 245 -8.85 10.72 -4.75
N LEU A 246 -8.04 9.85 -5.34
CA LEU A 246 -7.52 10.06 -6.70
C LEU A 246 -8.62 10.22 -7.76
N ARG A 247 -9.59 9.29 -7.81
CA ARG A 247 -10.71 9.37 -8.76
C ARG A 247 -11.69 10.48 -8.42
N ALA A 248 -11.71 10.96 -7.18
CA ALA A 248 -12.54 12.10 -6.77
C ALA A 248 -11.91 13.45 -7.16
N THR A 249 -10.60 13.50 -7.43
CA THR A 249 -9.90 14.67 -8.00
C THR A 249 -10.30 14.91 -9.46
N PHE A 250 -10.61 13.87 -10.22
CA PHE A 250 -10.97 14.00 -11.63
C PHE A 250 -12.49 14.15 -11.81
N GLU A 251 -12.93 15.31 -12.33
CA GLU A 251 -14.35 15.57 -12.61
C GLU A 251 -14.95 14.57 -13.62
N GLN A 252 -14.12 14.02 -14.50
CA GLN A 252 -14.51 13.13 -15.60
C GLN A 252 -13.47 12.02 -15.81
N THR A 253 -13.88 10.93 -16.48
CA THR A 253 -12.98 9.88 -16.98
C THR A 253 -12.46 10.23 -18.38
N ARG A 254 -11.25 9.75 -18.72
CA ARG A 254 -10.60 9.91 -20.04
C ARG A 254 -10.20 11.35 -20.36
N LEU A 255 -9.46 11.97 -19.45
CA LEU A 255 -8.95 13.33 -19.59
C LEU A 255 -7.66 13.40 -20.45
N PRO A 256 -7.37 14.56 -21.07
CA PRO A 256 -6.05 14.87 -21.64
C PRO A 256 -4.93 14.72 -20.61
N VAL A 257 -3.72 14.35 -21.05
CA VAL A 257 -2.52 14.21 -20.19
C VAL A 257 -2.31 15.50 -19.38
N ASP A 258 -2.28 16.66 -20.03
CA ASP A 258 -2.06 17.96 -19.39
C ASP A 258 -3.12 18.28 -18.31
N SER A 259 -4.38 17.87 -18.53
CA SER A 259 -5.46 18.03 -17.54
C SER A 259 -5.28 17.10 -16.35
N VAL A 260 -4.90 15.83 -16.59
CA VAL A 260 -4.59 14.88 -15.51
C VAL A 260 -3.42 15.38 -14.67
N VAL A 261 -2.38 15.93 -15.32
CA VAL A 261 -1.20 16.52 -14.68
C VAL A 261 -1.59 17.69 -13.79
N ALA A 262 -2.34 18.68 -14.28
CA ALA A 262 -2.76 19.83 -13.48
C ALA A 262 -3.59 19.40 -12.26
N SER A 263 -4.51 18.45 -12.43
CA SER A 263 -5.28 17.87 -11.31
C SER A 263 -4.41 17.10 -10.31
N LEU A 264 -3.36 16.41 -10.76
CA LEU A 264 -2.41 15.73 -9.89
C LEU A 264 -1.48 16.69 -9.15
N GLU A 265 -1.11 17.83 -9.74
CA GLU A 265 -0.36 18.90 -9.06
C GLU A 265 -1.18 19.52 -7.92
N GLU A 266 -2.47 19.79 -8.15
CA GLU A 266 -3.40 20.28 -7.14
C GLU A 266 -3.62 19.25 -6.02
N LEU A 267 -3.82 17.97 -6.37
CA LEU A 267 -3.91 16.87 -5.41
C LEU A 267 -2.63 16.77 -4.57
N ALA A 268 -1.46 16.72 -5.19
CA ALA A 268 -0.18 16.63 -4.49
C ALA A 268 0.01 17.81 -3.52
N THR A 269 -0.34 19.03 -3.95
CA THR A 269 -0.28 20.23 -3.11
C THR A 269 -1.18 20.09 -1.87
N SER A 270 -2.46 19.75 -2.05
CA SER A 270 -3.40 19.55 -0.94
C SER A 270 -2.99 18.42 0.01
N ARG A 271 -2.31 17.39 -0.52
CA ARG A 271 -1.80 16.27 0.27
C ARG A 271 -0.56 16.65 1.08
N CYS A 272 0.34 17.47 0.53
CA CYS A 272 1.43 18.07 1.28
C CYS A 272 0.92 18.96 2.43
N GLU A 273 -0.10 19.79 2.20
CA GLU A 273 -0.75 20.58 3.27
C GLU A 273 -1.33 19.70 4.38
N GLN A 274 -2.06 18.63 4.02
CA GLN A 274 -2.57 17.64 4.98
C GLN A 274 -1.46 16.92 5.75
N ALA A 275 -0.31 16.70 5.12
CA ALA A 275 0.85 16.07 5.75
C ALA A 275 1.49 16.99 6.81
N VAL A 276 1.61 18.30 6.52
CA VAL A 276 2.10 19.33 7.47
C VAL A 276 1.16 19.46 8.68
N LEU A 277 -0.16 19.49 8.46
CA LEU A 277 -1.16 19.57 9.54
C LEU A 277 -1.15 18.35 10.49
N LYS A 278 -0.42 17.29 10.13
CA LYS A 278 -0.30 16.03 10.86
C LYS A 278 1.16 15.65 11.08
N VAL A 279 2.08 16.63 11.12
CA VAL A 279 3.53 16.37 11.25
C VAL A 279 3.89 15.57 12.51
N ASP A 280 3.18 15.81 13.62
CA ASP A 280 3.39 15.13 14.91
C ASP A 280 2.69 13.76 15.02
N GLU A 281 2.00 13.29 13.97
CA GLU A 281 1.37 11.96 13.93
C GLU A 281 2.33 10.93 13.28
N PRO A 282 3.02 10.07 14.04
CA PRO A 282 3.86 9.01 13.49
C PRO A 282 3.09 8.06 12.54
N LEU A 283 3.81 7.53 11.56
CA LEU A 283 3.37 6.52 10.61
C LEU A 283 4.12 5.21 10.88
N TYR A 284 3.45 4.30 11.59
CA TYR A 284 4.04 3.04 12.04
C TYR A 284 4.04 1.97 10.93
N ASP A 285 5.01 1.07 10.94
CA ASP A 285 5.01 -0.11 10.06
C ASP A 285 4.14 -1.25 10.63
N ILE A 286 4.21 -1.44 11.94
CA ILE A 286 3.36 -2.34 12.73
C ILE A 286 2.26 -1.56 13.47
N PRO A 287 1.21 -2.21 13.98
CA PRO A 287 0.35 -1.60 15.00
C PRO A 287 1.18 -1.11 16.19
N ALA A 288 1.07 0.17 16.58
CA ALA A 288 1.87 0.72 17.67
C ALA A 288 1.19 1.94 18.31
N GLY A 289 0.81 1.83 19.59
CA GLY A 289 0.10 2.88 20.31
C GLY A 289 -0.83 2.37 21.39
N HIS A 290 -1.48 3.29 22.10
CA HIS A 290 -2.28 2.98 23.28
C HIS A 290 -3.43 1.99 23.04
N TYR A 291 -3.65 1.16 24.04
CA TYR A 291 -4.87 0.41 24.27
C TYR A 291 -6.08 1.35 24.19
N SER A 292 -7.02 1.10 23.27
CA SER A 292 -8.34 1.66 23.44
C SER A 292 -8.90 1.07 24.75
N LYS A 293 -9.45 1.92 25.63
CA LYS A 293 -9.98 1.44 26.93
C LYS A 293 -11.04 0.35 26.73
N HIS A 294 -11.73 0.37 25.60
CA HIS A 294 -12.66 -0.67 25.19
C HIS A 294 -11.96 -2.02 24.93
N LEU A 295 -10.88 -2.04 24.15
CA LEU A 295 -10.08 -3.25 23.93
C LEU A 295 -9.38 -3.74 25.20
N GLU A 296 -8.95 -2.84 26.09
CA GLU A 296 -8.40 -3.21 27.40
C GLU A 296 -9.44 -3.93 28.27
N VAL A 297 -10.68 -3.41 28.33
CA VAL A 297 -11.80 -4.05 29.03
C VAL A 297 -12.16 -5.39 28.38
N LEU A 298 -12.26 -5.46 27.05
CA LEU A 298 -12.54 -6.72 26.34
C LEU A 298 -11.42 -7.75 26.55
N ALA A 299 -10.15 -7.33 26.56
CA ALA A 299 -9.02 -8.23 26.83
C ALA A 299 -9.03 -8.73 28.28
N LYS A 300 -9.35 -7.86 29.26
CA LYS A 300 -9.53 -8.25 30.66
C LYS A 300 -10.73 -9.18 30.88
N GLN A 301 -11.84 -8.95 30.18
CA GLN A 301 -13.00 -9.85 30.18
C GLN A 301 -12.64 -11.19 29.53
N ALA A 302 -12.00 -11.19 28.36
CA ALA A 302 -11.50 -12.39 27.71
C ALA A 302 -10.56 -13.18 28.63
N LEU A 303 -9.72 -12.49 29.43
CA LEU A 303 -8.86 -13.08 30.47
C LEU A 303 -9.56 -13.56 31.73
N GLN A 304 -10.80 -13.15 32.01
CA GLN A 304 -11.61 -13.67 33.11
C GLN A 304 -12.36 -14.95 32.72
N LEU A 305 -12.43 -15.25 31.42
CA LEU A 305 -13.16 -16.39 30.85
C LEU A 305 -12.21 -17.57 30.51
N THR A 306 -11.02 -17.60 31.10
CA THR A 306 -9.87 -18.42 30.65
C THR A 306 -9.68 -19.76 31.37
N ASP A 307 -10.71 -20.60 31.45
CA ASP A 307 -10.49 -22.04 31.72
C ASP A 307 -9.83 -22.78 30.52
N PHE A 308 -9.48 -22.05 29.46
CA PHE A 308 -9.00 -22.54 28.16
C PHE A 308 -7.53 -22.24 27.84
N LEU A 309 -6.76 -21.64 28.75
CA LEU A 309 -5.35 -21.30 28.48
C LEU A 309 -4.39 -22.43 28.82
N HIS A 310 -3.39 -22.60 27.95
CA HIS A 310 -2.12 -23.25 28.31
C HIS A 310 -0.99 -22.26 28.03
N GLU A 311 -0.01 -22.21 28.94
CA GLU A 311 1.13 -21.30 28.92
C GLU A 311 2.43 -22.12 29.03
N GLU A 312 3.41 -21.87 28.17
CA GLU A 312 4.76 -22.41 28.26
C GLU A 312 5.80 -21.31 28.04
N ASP A 313 6.92 -21.39 28.76
CA ASP A 313 8.06 -20.50 28.61
C ASP A 313 9.07 -21.11 27.63
N GLY A 314 9.30 -20.43 26.50
CA GLY A 314 10.36 -20.76 25.55
C GLY A 314 11.74 -20.48 26.12
N ALA A 315 12.74 -21.27 25.67
CA ALA A 315 14.13 -21.15 26.12
C ALA A 315 14.80 -19.80 25.76
N ASP A 316 14.22 -19.07 24.80
CA ASP A 316 14.60 -17.72 24.36
C ASP A 316 13.91 -16.60 25.15
N GLY A 317 13.07 -16.93 26.15
CA GLY A 317 12.22 -15.99 26.86
C GLY A 317 10.90 -15.64 26.17
N THR A 318 10.57 -16.28 25.04
CA THR A 318 9.25 -16.13 24.40
C THR A 318 8.19 -16.87 25.21
N LYS A 319 7.12 -16.18 25.61
CA LYS A 319 5.92 -16.77 26.20
C LYS A 319 5.02 -17.33 25.10
N LEU A 320 4.58 -18.58 25.25
CA LEU A 320 3.66 -19.28 24.36
C LEU A 320 2.29 -19.38 25.05
N ILE A 321 1.24 -18.78 24.49
CA ILE A 321 -0.10 -18.78 25.09
C ILE A 321 -1.12 -19.29 24.06
N MET A 322 -1.69 -20.47 24.30
CA MET A 322 -2.75 -21.01 23.44
C MET A 322 -4.12 -20.52 23.89
N MET A 323 -4.94 -20.07 22.95
CA MET A 323 -6.28 -19.52 23.18
C MET A 323 -7.29 -20.09 22.18
N ARG A 324 -8.59 -20.07 22.50
CA ARG A 324 -9.64 -20.40 21.52
C ARG A 324 -9.88 -19.26 20.53
N GLN A 325 -10.15 -19.60 19.28
CA GLN A 325 -10.45 -18.65 18.20
C GLN A 325 -11.80 -17.95 18.40
N ASP A 326 -12.80 -18.66 18.96
CA ASP A 326 -14.16 -18.17 19.16
C ASP A 326 -14.30 -17.43 20.51
N TYR A 327 -14.75 -16.16 20.47
CA TYR A 327 -15.07 -15.35 21.66
C TYR A 327 -16.56 -14.93 21.73
N SER A 328 -17.48 -15.65 21.07
CA SER A 328 -18.91 -15.36 21.24
C SER A 328 -19.37 -15.73 22.66
N SER A 329 -20.16 -14.86 23.29
CA SER A 329 -20.67 -15.05 24.65
C SER A 329 -21.47 -16.35 24.81
N GLU A 330 -22.17 -16.79 23.77
CA GLU A 330 -22.88 -18.07 23.74
C GLU A 330 -21.92 -19.26 23.70
N ALA A 331 -20.85 -19.23 22.89
CA ALA A 331 -19.86 -20.31 22.88
C ALA A 331 -19.11 -20.42 24.22
N ILE A 332 -18.81 -19.29 24.87
CA ILE A 332 -18.16 -19.27 26.19
C ILE A 332 -19.01 -19.97 27.27
N SER A 333 -20.34 -20.00 27.12
CA SER A 333 -21.24 -20.67 28.08
C SER A 333 -21.34 -22.19 27.92
N GLN A 334 -21.02 -22.73 26.74
CA GLN A 334 -21.31 -24.13 26.36
C GLN A 334 -20.13 -25.09 26.54
N TYR A 335 -18.90 -24.60 26.64
CA TYR A 335 -17.71 -25.44 26.77
C TYR A 335 -17.15 -25.39 28.21
N LYS A 336 -16.82 -26.56 28.77
CA LYS A 336 -16.16 -26.71 30.09
C LYS A 336 -14.87 -27.53 30.02
N THR A 337 -14.42 -27.89 28.82
CA THR A 337 -13.24 -28.72 28.59
C THR A 337 -11.98 -27.87 28.64
N LYS A 338 -11.17 -28.07 29.69
CA LYS A 338 -9.80 -27.54 29.77
C LYS A 338 -8.98 -27.99 28.57
N ALA A 339 -8.14 -27.09 28.05
CA ALA A 339 -7.13 -27.44 27.06
C ALA A 339 -6.23 -28.55 27.61
N SER A 340 -6.10 -29.66 26.87
CA SER A 340 -5.22 -30.75 27.29
C SER A 340 -3.75 -30.40 26.97
N LYS A 341 -2.80 -30.92 27.76
CA LYS A 341 -1.37 -30.81 27.44
C LYS A 341 -1.02 -31.41 26.07
N GLN A 342 -1.82 -32.37 25.61
CA GLN A 342 -1.66 -32.96 24.28
C GLN A 342 -2.04 -31.94 23.19
N ILE A 343 -3.23 -31.34 23.26
CA ILE A 343 -3.68 -30.29 22.32
C ILE A 343 -2.70 -29.11 22.27
N PHE A 344 -2.11 -28.72 23.39
CA PHE A 344 -1.08 -27.67 23.38
C PHE A 344 0.18 -28.07 22.62
N ARG A 345 0.76 -29.25 22.92
CA ARG A 345 1.93 -29.78 22.19
C ARG A 345 1.62 -29.92 20.71
N SER A 346 0.42 -30.39 20.39
CA SER A 346 -0.15 -30.50 19.06
C SER A 346 -0.15 -29.18 18.29
N VAL A 347 -0.76 -28.13 18.83
CA VAL A 347 -0.82 -26.80 18.17
C VAL A 347 0.57 -26.19 18.08
N ARG A 348 1.42 -26.35 19.11
CA ARG A 348 2.81 -25.86 19.12
C ARG A 348 3.64 -26.51 18.01
N ALA A 349 3.70 -27.84 17.97
CA ALA A 349 4.50 -28.61 17.01
C ALA A 349 4.08 -28.25 15.58
N LEU A 350 2.76 -28.18 15.33
CA LEU A 350 2.24 -27.79 14.03
C LEU A 350 2.61 -26.34 13.67
N TYR A 351 2.40 -25.36 14.54
CA TYR A 351 2.54 -23.94 14.19
C TYR A 351 3.97 -23.39 14.27
N LEU A 352 4.86 -23.99 15.08
CA LEU A 352 6.23 -23.51 15.27
C LEU A 352 7.28 -24.36 14.60
N ASP A 353 7.10 -25.68 14.62
CA ASP A 353 8.13 -26.65 14.28
C ASP A 353 7.82 -27.32 12.91
N GLY A 354 6.59 -27.17 12.41
CA GLY A 354 6.11 -27.78 11.16
C GLY A 354 5.90 -29.29 11.27
N GLU A 355 6.02 -29.85 12.46
CA GLU A 355 5.75 -31.25 12.74
C GLU A 355 4.25 -31.46 12.74
N LEU A 356 3.75 -32.09 11.67
CA LEU A 356 2.40 -32.62 11.65
C LEU A 356 2.21 -33.59 12.81
N LEU A 357 1.09 -33.40 13.50
CA LEU A 357 0.53 -34.46 14.29
C LEU A 357 0.19 -35.63 13.37
N LYS A 358 0.61 -36.82 13.79
CA LYS A 358 -0.12 -38.04 13.45
C LYS A 358 -1.48 -37.95 14.13
N CYS A 359 -2.41 -37.30 13.44
CA CYS A 359 -3.81 -37.23 13.82
C CYS A 359 -4.56 -38.12 12.81
N ASP A 360 -5.14 -39.20 13.30
CA ASP A 360 -5.78 -40.21 12.45
C ASP A 360 -7.10 -39.71 11.79
N ASP A 361 -7.48 -38.45 12.06
CA ASP A 361 -8.68 -37.78 11.56
C ASP A 361 -8.36 -36.30 11.19
N LEU A 362 -8.52 -35.95 9.90
CA LEU A 362 -8.36 -34.56 9.48
C LEU A 362 -9.50 -33.66 9.96
N GLU A 363 -10.70 -34.18 10.17
CA GLU A 363 -11.78 -33.34 10.69
C GLU A 363 -11.38 -32.82 12.08
N SER A 364 -10.86 -33.70 12.95
CA SER A 364 -10.19 -33.31 14.20
C SER A 364 -9.03 -32.34 13.99
N LEU A 365 -8.07 -32.62 13.09
CA LEU A 365 -6.93 -31.71 12.86
C LEU A 365 -7.39 -30.29 12.44
N CYS A 366 -8.31 -30.21 11.49
CA CYS A 366 -8.86 -28.93 11.03
C CYS A 366 -9.75 -28.27 12.09
N GLN A 367 -10.51 -29.05 12.87
CA GLN A 367 -11.24 -28.53 14.02
C GLN A 367 -10.24 -27.91 15.02
N GLU A 368 -9.13 -28.54 15.35
CA GLU A 368 -8.14 -27.96 16.28
C GLU A 368 -7.45 -26.72 15.68
N VAL A 369 -7.01 -26.76 14.42
CA VAL A 369 -6.41 -25.61 13.70
C VAL A 369 -7.35 -24.41 13.56
N THR A 370 -8.68 -24.64 13.60
CA THR A 370 -9.70 -23.60 13.47
C THR A 370 -10.43 -23.27 14.77
N ARG A 371 -10.13 -23.99 15.85
CA ARG A 371 -10.56 -23.71 17.23
C ARG A 371 -9.47 -23.03 18.04
N TRP A 372 -8.19 -23.23 17.74
CA TRP A 372 -7.08 -22.75 18.56
C TRP A 372 -6.12 -21.84 17.81
N VAL A 373 -5.70 -20.80 18.51
CA VAL A 373 -4.67 -19.86 18.09
C VAL A 373 -3.51 -19.92 19.09
N LEU A 374 -2.29 -19.69 18.60
CA LEU A 374 -1.09 -19.62 19.44
C LEU A 374 -0.58 -18.19 19.44
N VAL A 375 -0.60 -17.55 20.61
CA VAL A 375 -0.04 -16.21 20.82
C VAL A 375 1.41 -16.37 21.28
N LEU A 376 2.34 -15.82 20.50
CA LEU A 376 3.76 -15.72 20.82
C LEU A 376 4.03 -14.33 21.40
N ILE A 377 4.72 -14.24 22.53
CA ILE A 377 5.07 -12.96 23.13
C ILE A 377 6.53 -12.92 23.56
N GLY A 378 7.33 -12.01 23.00
CA GLY A 378 8.76 -11.89 23.30
C GLY A 378 9.65 -11.91 22.05
N PRO A 379 10.93 -12.32 22.17
CA PRO A 379 11.91 -12.20 21.11
C PRO A 379 11.52 -12.88 19.78
N ARG A 380 10.93 -14.08 19.81
CA ARG A 380 10.49 -14.77 18.58
C ARG A 380 9.39 -13.99 17.84
N ALA A 381 8.52 -13.28 18.55
CA ALA A 381 7.52 -12.42 17.91
C ALA A 381 8.17 -11.22 17.20
N MET A 382 9.20 -10.60 17.80
CA MET A 382 9.93 -9.49 17.17
C MET A 382 10.65 -9.92 15.87
N GLN A 383 11.20 -11.14 15.87
CA GLN A 383 11.83 -11.75 14.69
C GLN A 383 10.83 -11.90 13.53
N GLU A 384 9.61 -12.39 13.79
CA GLU A 384 8.53 -12.49 12.79
C GLU A 384 8.12 -11.11 12.22
N TRP A 385 8.11 -10.06 13.05
CA TRP A 385 7.85 -8.69 12.58
C TRP A 385 9.01 -8.08 11.79
N LYS A 386 10.20 -8.72 11.79
CA LYS A 386 11.47 -8.16 11.28
C LYS A 386 11.81 -6.81 11.92
N CYS A 387 11.44 -6.65 13.18
CA CYS A 387 11.69 -5.45 13.97
C CYS A 387 13.04 -5.58 14.69
N SER A 388 13.96 -4.65 14.46
CA SER A 388 15.18 -4.55 15.26
C SER A 388 14.82 -3.97 16.64
N PRO A 389 15.28 -4.58 17.76
CA PRO A 389 15.12 -4.01 19.10
C PRO A 389 15.65 -2.57 19.19
N GLU A 390 16.78 -2.30 18.54
CA GLU A 390 17.43 -1.00 18.48
C GLU A 390 16.58 0.05 17.74
N ALA A 391 15.85 -0.36 16.70
CA ALA A 391 14.95 0.52 15.95
C ALA A 391 13.68 0.87 16.75
N ALA A 392 13.12 -0.08 17.52
CA ALA A 392 12.02 0.19 18.44
C ALA A 392 12.45 1.10 19.60
N GLU A 393 13.62 0.83 20.19
CA GLU A 393 14.20 1.65 21.27
C GLU A 393 14.52 3.07 20.79
N ALA A 394 15.09 3.23 19.59
CA ALA A 394 15.36 4.53 18.98
C ALA A 394 14.10 5.35 18.64
N ALA A 395 12.95 4.69 18.44
CA ALA A 395 11.65 5.35 18.29
C ALA A 395 11.02 5.79 19.64
N GLY A 396 11.65 5.45 20.78
CA GLY A 396 11.07 5.64 22.11
C GLY A 396 9.98 4.61 22.45
N GLU A 397 9.85 3.54 21.65
CA GLU A 397 8.86 2.48 21.84
C GLU A 397 9.36 1.43 22.85
N LEU A 398 9.33 1.81 24.13
CA LEU A 398 9.46 0.89 25.27
C LEU A 398 8.39 -0.23 25.24
N PRO A 399 8.56 -1.37 25.95
CA PRO A 399 8.18 -2.73 25.49
C PRO A 399 6.68 -3.11 25.51
N ALA A 400 5.78 -2.14 25.34
CA ALA A 400 4.35 -2.32 25.16
C ALA A 400 3.90 -2.23 23.67
N SER A 401 4.84 -2.31 22.73
CA SER A 401 4.57 -2.32 21.29
C SER A 401 4.06 -3.68 20.81
N HIS A 402 3.19 -3.72 19.80
CA HIS A 402 2.74 -4.99 19.19
C HIS A 402 3.90 -5.74 18.52
N ALA A 403 5.07 -5.12 18.34
CA ALA A 403 6.34 -5.76 17.99
C ALA A 403 6.64 -7.00 18.84
N HIS A 404 6.19 -7.02 20.09
CA HIS A 404 6.41 -8.16 20.98
C HIS A 404 5.36 -9.27 20.85
N CYS A 405 4.36 -9.18 19.97
CA CYS A 405 3.22 -10.11 19.96
C CYS A 405 2.84 -10.59 18.55
N VAL A 406 2.68 -11.90 18.37
CA VAL A 406 2.19 -12.54 17.14
C VAL A 406 1.09 -13.55 17.48
N CYS A 407 0.03 -13.65 16.68
CA CYS A 407 -1.06 -14.60 16.90
C CYS A 407 -1.29 -15.52 15.69
N LEU A 408 -0.76 -16.73 15.77
CA LEU A 408 -0.82 -17.76 14.73
C LEU A 408 -2.20 -18.45 14.71
N GLY A 409 -2.71 -18.77 13.53
CA GLY A 409 -4.06 -19.34 13.32
C GLY A 409 -5.21 -18.32 13.36
N CYS A 410 -5.01 -17.11 13.89
CA CYS A 410 -6.09 -16.14 14.08
C CYS A 410 -6.44 -15.36 12.80
N HIS A 411 -7.68 -15.50 12.32
CA HIS A 411 -8.20 -14.73 11.17
C HIS A 411 -8.08 -13.20 11.34
N ALA A 412 -8.47 -12.66 12.50
CA ALA A 412 -8.44 -11.21 12.73
C ALA A 412 -7.00 -10.67 12.70
N PHE A 413 -6.06 -11.38 13.34
CA PHE A 413 -4.64 -11.05 13.29
C PHE A 413 -4.10 -11.15 11.85
N ALA A 414 -4.50 -12.18 11.12
CA ALA A 414 -4.07 -12.42 9.75
C ALA A 414 -4.41 -11.29 8.77
N VAL A 415 -5.45 -10.51 9.06
CA VAL A 415 -5.95 -9.41 8.21
C VAL A 415 -5.62 -8.02 8.76
N GLY A 416 -5.64 -7.83 10.09
CA GLY A 416 -5.37 -6.52 10.73
C GLY A 416 -3.92 -6.33 11.20
N GLY A 417 -3.24 -7.41 11.57
CA GLY A 417 -1.99 -7.38 12.35
C GLY A 417 -2.20 -7.19 13.85
N CYS A 418 -3.45 -7.12 14.31
CA CYS A 418 -3.83 -7.10 15.71
C CYS A 418 -5.16 -7.87 15.91
N CYS A 419 -5.35 -8.49 17.06
CA CYS A 419 -6.60 -9.17 17.42
C CYS A 419 -6.79 -9.20 18.94
N LEU A 420 -7.99 -9.56 19.40
CA LEU A 420 -8.31 -9.69 20.83
C LEU A 420 -7.38 -10.68 21.54
N HIS A 421 -6.99 -11.79 20.89
CA HIS A 421 -6.04 -12.76 21.44
C HIS A 421 -4.66 -12.14 21.73
N SER A 422 -4.16 -11.29 20.82
CA SER A 422 -2.88 -10.59 20.99
C SER A 422 -2.93 -9.67 22.22
N TYR A 423 -4.03 -8.92 22.37
CA TYR A 423 -4.24 -8.02 23.52
C TYR A 423 -4.43 -8.79 24.84
N ALA A 424 -5.20 -9.88 24.84
CA ALA A 424 -5.37 -10.76 25.99
C ALA A 424 -4.02 -11.38 26.40
N GLY A 425 -3.21 -11.84 25.44
CA GLY A 425 -1.89 -12.36 25.70
C GLY A 425 -0.95 -11.32 26.32
N MET A 426 -0.86 -10.12 25.74
CA MET A 426 -0.03 -9.03 26.30
C MET A 426 -0.49 -8.65 27.72
N ALA A 427 -1.80 -8.66 27.98
CA ALA A 427 -2.35 -8.38 29.31
C ALA A 427 -2.04 -9.49 30.32
N LYS A 428 -2.04 -10.75 29.88
CA LYS A 428 -1.67 -11.92 30.71
C LYS A 428 -0.23 -11.83 31.22
N VAL A 429 0.71 -11.43 30.36
CA VAL A 429 2.14 -11.29 30.70
C VAL A 429 2.52 -9.93 31.30
N GLN A 430 1.53 -9.08 31.63
CA GLN A 430 1.72 -7.75 32.22
C GLN A 430 2.58 -6.77 31.38
N LEU A 431 2.68 -6.99 30.05
CA LEU A 431 3.20 -5.96 29.13
C LEU A 431 2.21 -4.80 28.95
N VAL A 432 0.95 -4.99 29.33
CA VAL A 432 -0.05 -3.93 29.46
C VAL A 432 0.08 -3.28 30.83
N GLY A 433 0.50 -2.01 30.87
CA GLY A 433 0.39 -1.19 32.07
C GLY A 433 1.70 -0.72 32.70
N ARG A 434 2.86 -0.85 32.03
CA ARG A 434 3.98 0.07 32.30
C ARG A 434 3.66 1.42 31.65
N PRO A 435 3.43 2.51 32.42
CA PRO A 435 3.19 3.82 31.82
C PRO A 435 4.51 4.32 31.21
N VAL A 436 4.63 4.25 29.88
CA VAL A 436 5.63 5.04 29.18
C VAL A 436 5.22 6.50 29.32
N ALA A 437 6.05 7.29 30.00
CA ALA A 437 5.76 8.68 30.32
C ALA A 437 5.91 9.57 29.07
N TRP A 438 4.90 9.54 28.19
CA TRP A 438 4.73 10.56 27.16
C TRP A 438 4.07 11.82 27.77
N PRO A 439 4.40 13.02 27.26
CA PRO A 439 3.80 14.27 27.73
C PRO A 439 2.26 14.19 27.64
N GLU A 440 1.56 14.78 28.62
CA GLU A 440 0.09 14.65 28.73
C GLU A 440 -0.59 14.95 27.37
N PRO A 441 -1.55 14.12 26.92
CA PRO A 441 -2.34 14.47 25.74
C PRO A 441 -3.01 15.81 26.01
N HIS A 442 -2.73 16.81 25.17
CA HIS A 442 -3.23 18.17 25.30
C HIS A 442 -4.72 18.15 25.67
N LYS A 443 -5.03 18.60 26.89
CA LYS A 443 -6.38 18.55 27.45
C LYS A 443 -7.36 19.15 26.44
N LYS A 444 -8.35 18.36 26.02
CA LYS A 444 -9.45 18.79 25.11
C LYS A 444 -10.15 19.99 25.75
N GLY A 445 -9.69 21.19 25.39
CA GLY A 445 -9.79 22.34 26.29
C GLY A 445 -9.65 23.70 25.63
N GLN A 446 -9.98 23.81 24.33
CA GLN A 446 -10.65 24.99 23.76
C GLN A 446 -11.01 24.75 22.29
N ALA A 447 -12.21 24.22 22.05
CA ALA A 447 -12.85 24.34 20.74
C ALA A 447 -13.20 25.81 20.53
N ARG A 448 -12.27 26.59 19.96
CA ARG A 448 -12.50 27.99 19.60
C ARG A 448 -13.55 28.02 18.49
N LYS A 449 -14.80 28.33 18.85
CA LYS A 449 -15.92 28.51 17.91
C LYS A 449 -15.56 29.56 16.85
N MET A 450 -15.02 29.15 15.72
CA MET A 450 -14.93 30.00 14.54
C MET A 450 -16.23 29.90 13.74
N ARG A 451 -16.68 31.07 13.26
CA ARG A 451 -18.07 31.33 12.85
C ARG A 451 -18.40 30.66 11.51
N LYS A 452 -19.67 30.28 11.36
CA LYS A 452 -20.32 30.19 10.04
C LYS A 452 -20.41 31.61 9.43
N SER A 453 -19.59 31.89 8.43
CA SER A 453 -19.70 33.01 7.47
C SER A 453 -18.43 33.01 6.61
N LEU A 454 -18.42 33.29 5.30
CA LEU A 454 -19.45 33.59 4.30
C LEU A 454 -18.76 33.36 2.94
N LEU A 455 -19.45 32.81 1.93
CA LEU A 455 -18.98 32.89 0.54
C LEU A 455 -19.15 34.33 0.03
N PRO A 456 -18.12 34.98 -0.56
CA PRO A 456 -18.30 36.20 -1.34
C PRO A 456 -18.10 35.90 -2.84
N GLY A 457 -19.18 36.00 -3.62
CA GLY A 457 -19.10 36.08 -5.08
C GLY A 457 -18.99 37.53 -5.56
N ALA A 458 -18.12 37.79 -6.55
CA ALA A 458 -18.08 39.01 -7.37
C ALA A 458 -17.46 38.65 -8.74
N LYS A 459 -18.21 38.66 -9.84
CA LYS A 459 -18.59 39.78 -10.72
C LYS A 459 -17.43 40.41 -11.52
N HIS A 460 -17.58 40.39 -12.85
CA HIS A 460 -16.66 40.90 -13.88
C HIS A 460 -16.37 42.41 -13.82
N VAL A 461 -15.14 42.80 -14.24
CA VAL A 461 -14.86 44.00 -15.07
C VAL A 461 -13.67 43.71 -16.01
N ARG A 462 -13.68 44.22 -17.27
CA ARG A 462 -12.57 44.21 -18.25
C ARG A 462 -12.07 45.65 -18.53
N PRO A 463 -10.76 45.86 -18.81
CA PRO A 463 -10.26 47.01 -19.59
C PRO A 463 -9.86 46.69 -21.06
N LYS A 464 -9.52 47.73 -21.85
CA LYS A 464 -9.42 47.76 -23.33
C LYS A 464 -7.99 47.70 -23.93
N VAL A 465 -7.92 47.60 -25.27
CA VAL A 465 -6.72 47.42 -26.13
C VAL A 465 -6.40 48.67 -27.00
N SER A 466 -5.12 48.86 -27.37
CA SER A 466 -4.59 49.63 -28.53
C SER A 466 -3.18 49.09 -28.86
N SER A 467 -2.72 48.69 -30.06
CA SER A 467 -2.67 49.27 -31.44
C SER A 467 -1.65 50.42 -31.59
N LYS A 468 -0.75 50.54 -32.60
CA LYS A 468 -0.48 49.78 -33.88
C LYS A 468 1.02 50.04 -34.36
N PRO A 469 1.54 49.81 -35.62
CA PRO A 469 2.75 48.98 -35.85
C PRO A 469 3.97 49.60 -36.61
N VAL A 470 5.04 48.80 -36.78
CA VAL A 470 6.31 49.03 -37.53
C VAL A 470 6.31 48.42 -38.95
N GLN A 471 7.06 49.01 -39.91
CA GLN A 471 7.62 48.46 -41.18
C GLN A 471 8.85 49.34 -41.58
N LYS A 472 9.87 48.99 -42.39
CA LYS A 472 10.33 47.83 -43.21
C LYS A 472 11.84 48.07 -43.56
N GLY A 473 12.67 47.15 -44.09
CA GLY A 473 12.50 45.72 -44.39
C GLY A 473 12.98 45.30 -45.81
N HIS A 474 14.17 44.68 -45.93
CA HIS A 474 14.65 43.94 -47.14
C HIS A 474 15.38 42.61 -46.85
N ALA A 475 15.44 42.16 -45.59
CA ALA A 475 15.82 40.78 -45.21
C ALA A 475 14.61 39.80 -45.29
N GLY A 476 13.59 40.15 -46.08
CA GLY A 476 12.20 39.79 -45.79
C GLY A 476 11.88 38.29 -45.80
N HIS A 477 12.44 37.50 -46.72
CA HIS A 477 11.92 36.15 -46.97
C HIS A 477 12.36 35.06 -45.97
N GLU A 478 13.47 35.30 -45.29
CA GLU A 478 14.04 34.43 -44.25
C GLU A 478 13.62 34.91 -42.87
N VAL A 479 13.71 36.24 -42.64
CA VAL A 479 13.13 36.89 -41.46
C VAL A 479 11.63 36.60 -41.35
N ASP A 480 10.82 36.58 -42.42
CA ASP A 480 9.40 36.21 -42.31
C ASP A 480 9.18 34.76 -41.82
N LYS A 481 10.10 33.82 -42.09
CA LYS A 481 10.02 32.45 -41.58
C LYS A 481 10.44 32.36 -40.12
N GLU A 482 11.54 32.98 -39.75
CA GLU A 482 12.07 32.99 -38.38
C GLU A 482 11.15 33.79 -37.45
N HIS A 483 10.67 34.95 -37.90
CA HIS A 483 9.64 35.73 -37.24
C HIS A 483 8.34 34.93 -37.07
N ALA A 484 7.90 34.16 -38.08
CA ALA A 484 6.73 33.30 -37.93
C ALA A 484 6.95 32.14 -36.96
N ALA A 485 8.17 31.59 -36.87
CA ALA A 485 8.52 30.54 -35.92
C ALA A 485 8.62 31.07 -34.48
N LEU A 486 9.35 32.16 -34.29
CA LEU A 486 9.44 32.92 -33.04
C LEU A 486 8.05 33.34 -32.55
N ARG A 487 7.20 33.84 -33.43
CA ARG A 487 5.81 34.23 -33.12
C ARG A 487 4.99 33.05 -32.60
N ARG A 488 5.05 31.87 -33.24
CA ARG A 488 4.37 30.65 -32.75
C ARG A 488 4.91 30.20 -31.38
N CYS A 489 6.21 30.29 -31.16
CA CYS A 489 6.84 29.98 -29.88
C CYS A 489 6.39 30.96 -28.77
N LEU A 490 6.46 32.26 -29.01
CA LEU A 490 5.99 33.28 -28.05
C LEU A 490 4.47 33.22 -27.83
N GLU A 491 3.67 32.82 -28.82
CA GLU A 491 2.25 32.49 -28.63
C GLU A 491 2.07 31.28 -27.70
N ARG A 492 2.82 30.18 -27.91
CA ARG A 492 2.82 28.96 -27.05
C ARG A 492 3.10 29.30 -25.57
N HIS A 493 4.02 30.21 -25.29
CA HIS A 493 4.39 30.60 -23.92
C HIS A 493 3.61 31.80 -23.34
N GLY A 494 2.61 32.33 -24.06
CA GLY A 494 1.87 33.52 -23.64
C GLY A 494 2.79 34.76 -23.47
N LEU A 495 3.76 34.87 -24.36
CA LEU A 495 4.79 35.92 -24.44
C LEU A 495 4.70 36.77 -25.72
N ILE A 496 3.68 36.56 -26.56
CA ILE A 496 3.45 37.32 -27.80
C ILE A 496 3.46 38.85 -27.62
N ALA A 497 3.09 39.35 -26.43
CA ALA A 497 3.17 40.77 -26.08
C ALA A 497 4.61 41.33 -26.06
N HIS A 498 5.62 40.46 -25.93
CA HIS A 498 7.04 40.81 -25.93
C HIS A 498 7.70 40.66 -27.30
N LEU A 499 6.99 40.17 -28.33
CA LEU A 499 7.55 39.92 -29.67
C LEU A 499 8.32 41.13 -30.23
N GLY A 500 7.86 42.36 -29.97
CA GLY A 500 8.58 43.57 -30.34
C GLY A 500 10.00 43.63 -29.75
N ALA A 501 10.17 43.35 -28.46
CA ALA A 501 11.47 43.34 -27.81
C ALA A 501 12.42 42.25 -28.33
N PHE A 502 11.90 41.09 -28.75
CA PHE A 502 12.74 40.06 -29.39
C PHE A 502 13.18 40.50 -30.79
N VAL A 503 12.27 41.07 -31.60
CA VAL A 503 12.57 41.55 -32.95
C VAL A 503 13.50 42.78 -32.93
N GLU A 504 13.34 43.69 -31.97
CA GLU A 504 14.19 44.87 -31.77
C GLU A 504 15.63 44.53 -31.32
N ASN A 505 15.85 43.33 -30.76
CA ASN A 505 17.15 42.85 -30.32
C ASN A 505 17.68 41.68 -31.17
N GLU A 506 17.06 41.44 -32.34
CA GLU A 506 17.42 40.37 -33.30
C GLU A 506 17.50 38.96 -32.67
N LEU A 507 16.62 38.67 -31.70
CA LEU A 507 16.58 37.40 -30.97
C LEU A 507 15.61 36.41 -31.62
N TRP A 508 16.07 35.68 -32.63
CA TRP A 508 15.33 34.60 -33.25
C TRP A 508 15.50 33.29 -32.48
N LEU A 509 14.82 32.24 -32.93
CA LEU A 509 14.83 30.94 -32.21
C LEU A 509 16.22 30.28 -32.19
N THR A 510 17.08 30.60 -33.15
CA THR A 510 18.46 30.15 -33.25
C THR A 510 19.32 30.76 -32.15
N GLU A 511 19.29 32.09 -32.00
CA GLU A 511 20.10 32.82 -31.02
C GLU A 511 19.57 32.59 -29.60
N LEU A 512 18.25 32.46 -29.44
CA LEU A 512 17.64 32.16 -28.14
C LEU A 512 18.12 30.86 -27.51
N ARG A 513 18.64 29.90 -28.28
CA ARG A 513 19.22 28.66 -27.71
C ARG A 513 20.45 28.92 -26.84
N GLU A 514 21.16 30.01 -27.12
CA GLU A 514 22.42 30.37 -26.44
C GLU A 514 22.21 31.39 -25.32
N TRP A 515 21.00 31.94 -25.16
CA TRP A 515 20.70 32.99 -24.19
C TRP A 515 20.43 32.48 -22.78
N SER A 516 20.94 33.22 -21.79
CA SER A 516 20.70 32.92 -20.38
C SER A 516 19.36 33.49 -19.88
N VAL A 517 18.77 32.81 -18.89
CA VAL A 517 17.58 33.28 -18.15
C VAL A 517 17.81 34.67 -17.53
N VAL A 518 19.05 34.97 -17.12
CA VAL A 518 19.41 36.23 -16.46
C VAL A 518 19.40 37.38 -17.46
N ASP A 519 19.83 37.15 -18.69
CA ASP A 519 19.92 38.21 -19.70
C ASP A 519 18.56 38.46 -20.36
N LEU A 520 17.77 37.41 -20.59
CA LEU A 520 16.34 37.58 -20.93
C LEU A 520 15.55 38.26 -19.80
N HIS A 521 15.90 38.04 -18.53
CA HIS A 521 15.24 38.72 -17.41
C HIS A 521 15.54 40.22 -17.40
N LYS A 522 16.81 40.61 -17.60
CA LYS A 522 17.21 42.03 -17.75
C LYS A 522 16.53 42.70 -18.94
N LEU A 523 16.41 42.00 -20.07
CA LEU A 523 15.83 42.54 -21.30
C LEU A 523 14.31 42.71 -21.22
N LEU A 524 13.60 41.72 -20.64
CA LEU A 524 12.13 41.63 -20.75
C LEU A 524 11.39 41.95 -19.44
N GLY A 525 12.09 42.09 -18.31
CA GLY A 525 11.50 42.27 -16.98
C GLY A 525 10.65 41.08 -16.50
N LEU A 526 10.75 39.93 -17.18
CA LEU A 526 9.86 38.79 -16.99
C LEU A 526 10.33 37.86 -15.86
N PRO A 527 9.43 37.24 -15.08
CA PRO A 527 9.81 36.27 -14.06
C PRO A 527 10.66 35.12 -14.63
N ALA A 528 11.79 34.82 -13.97
CA ALA A 528 12.76 33.82 -14.42
C ALA A 528 12.14 32.42 -14.68
N ALA A 529 11.06 32.06 -13.98
CA ALA A 529 10.32 30.82 -14.22
C ALA A 529 9.62 30.78 -15.60
N LYS A 530 9.12 31.92 -16.10
CA LYS A 530 8.47 32.00 -17.43
C LYS A 530 9.51 31.97 -18.56
N LEU A 531 10.69 32.55 -18.31
CA LEU A 531 11.83 32.53 -19.24
C LEU A 531 12.51 31.16 -19.32
N ARG A 532 12.62 30.43 -18.20
CA ARG A 532 13.10 29.03 -18.19
C ARG A 532 12.26 28.12 -19.08
N ARG A 533 10.93 28.25 -19.05
CA ARG A 533 10.02 27.45 -19.90
C ARG A 533 10.19 27.77 -21.40
N LEU A 534 10.37 29.05 -21.74
CA LEU A 534 10.66 29.45 -23.12
C LEU A 534 11.96 28.83 -23.64
N LEU A 535 13.07 28.99 -22.90
CA LEU A 535 14.38 28.47 -23.31
C LEU A 535 14.38 26.94 -23.44
N HIS A 536 13.76 26.24 -22.49
CA HIS A 536 13.67 24.78 -22.50
C HIS A 536 13.02 24.26 -23.79
N ASP A 537 11.86 24.79 -24.18
CA ASP A 537 11.17 24.34 -25.41
C ASP A 537 11.98 24.66 -26.67
N VAL A 538 12.58 25.85 -26.74
CA VAL A 538 13.41 26.28 -27.89
C VAL A 538 14.69 25.41 -28.05
N GLN A 539 15.21 24.89 -26.94
CA GLN A 539 16.36 23.97 -26.90
C GLN A 539 15.98 22.51 -27.16
N THR A 540 14.71 22.11 -26.98
CA THR A 540 14.27 20.69 -27.04
C THR A 540 13.44 20.31 -28.27
N ASP A 541 12.92 21.27 -29.06
CA ASP A 541 12.13 21.04 -30.31
C ASP A 541 12.96 20.44 -31.49
N GLY A 542 13.99 19.64 -31.19
CA GLY A 542 14.92 19.00 -32.14
C GLY A 542 15.06 17.47 -32.03
N SER A 543 14.42 16.82 -31.05
CA SER A 543 14.51 15.36 -30.86
C SER A 543 13.16 14.73 -30.49
N ALA A 544 12.40 14.33 -31.51
CA ALA A 544 11.15 13.60 -31.32
C ALA A 544 11.39 12.07 -31.34
N GLU A 545 11.30 11.42 -30.17
CA GLU A 545 10.70 10.08 -29.96
C GLU A 545 10.81 9.64 -28.49
N ALA A 546 9.85 10.06 -27.66
CA ALA A 546 9.61 9.46 -26.34
C ALA A 546 8.15 9.69 -25.93
N GLY A 547 7.54 8.72 -25.25
CA GLY A 547 6.22 8.91 -24.64
C GLY A 547 6.22 10.05 -23.62
N VAL A 548 5.09 10.73 -23.46
CA VAL A 548 4.96 11.87 -22.54
C VAL A 548 4.93 11.36 -21.08
N PHE A 549 6.11 11.25 -20.48
CA PHE A 549 6.28 10.98 -19.05
C PHE A 549 6.21 12.29 -18.27
N VAL A 550 5.07 12.57 -17.63
CA VAL A 550 4.98 13.65 -16.65
C VAL A 550 5.13 13.09 -15.25
N TRP A 551 6.05 13.70 -14.50
CA TRP A 551 6.45 13.31 -13.16
C TRP A 551 5.92 14.29 -12.15
N ILE A 552 5.16 13.78 -11.18
CA ILE A 552 4.73 14.54 -10.01
C ILE A 552 5.13 13.72 -8.79
N CYS A 553 6.16 14.20 -8.09
CA CYS A 553 6.64 13.62 -6.84
C CYS A 553 6.02 14.38 -5.66
N SER A 554 5.25 13.68 -4.84
CA SER A 554 4.69 14.17 -3.57
C SER A 554 5.59 13.68 -2.43
N ILE A 555 6.76 14.30 -2.29
CA ILE A 555 7.82 13.83 -1.39
C ILE A 555 7.66 14.34 0.04
#